data_AF-A0A0R3PQE6-F1
#
_entry.id   AF-A0A0R3PQE6-F1
#
_cell.length_a   1.000
_cell.length_b   1.000
_cell.length_c   1.000
_cell.angle_alpha   90.00
_cell.angle_beta   90.00
_cell.angle_gamma   90.00
#
_symmetry.space_group_name_H-M   'P 1'
#
loop_
_entity.id
_entity.type
_entity.pdbx_description
1 polymer ?
#
loop_
_entity_poly.entity_id
_entity_poly.type
_entity_poly.pdbx_seq_one_letter_code
_entity_poly.pdbx_strand_id
1 'polypeptide(L)'
;MYGVLVIGAPGAGKSTFCAGLVDIFSQINRPYFTINLDPANNLVQYDATYDIKELVAVEEVMDRLGMGPNGALKYCIDTLCRNQDWLLRKIQDNKDKYVILDCPGQLELYKCEGELWKINVLSKVDLFDENASFNLEYFIELPDVNRLLELLNDVPGLERYHALNTAICDVLSNFDMVNFVPLNVQRKEDMANVLRLADSANGWAFHDVSDIRELVVNQ
;
A
#
# COMPACT_ATOMS: atom_id res chain seq x y z
N MET A 1 -11.87 -8.11 13.78
CA MET A 1 -11.52 -6.75 13.32
C MET A 1 -10.78 -6.90 12.01
N TYR A 2 -11.08 -6.05 11.03
CA TYR A 2 -10.59 -6.16 9.67
C TYR A 2 -10.07 -4.80 9.22
N GLY A 3 -9.12 -4.79 8.29
CA GLY A 3 -8.53 -3.55 7.83
C GLY A 3 -7.47 -3.74 6.76
N VAL A 4 -6.98 -2.60 6.28
CA VAL A 4 -5.84 -2.51 5.38
C VAL A 4 -4.75 -1.63 5.95
N LEU A 5 -3.52 -2.08 5.76
CA LEU A 5 -2.30 -1.34 6.03
C LEU A 5 -1.69 -0.92 4.69
N VAL A 6 -1.73 0.37 4.37
CA VAL A 6 -1.33 0.88 3.06
C VAL A 6 0.13 1.35 3.11
N ILE A 7 1.03 0.56 2.50
CA ILE A 7 2.47 0.81 2.45
C ILE A 7 2.91 0.96 0.99
N GLY A 8 3.93 1.78 0.75
CA GLY A 8 4.46 2.04 -0.57
C GLY A 8 5.39 3.24 -0.59
N ALA A 9 6.24 3.31 -1.61
CA ALA A 9 7.22 4.38 -1.78
C ALA A 9 6.59 5.79 -1.80
N PRO A 10 7.37 6.87 -1.60
CA PRO A 10 6.88 8.23 -1.75
C PRO A 10 6.33 8.43 -3.17
N GLY A 11 5.20 9.11 -3.29
CA GLY A 11 4.55 9.31 -4.59
C GLY A 11 3.81 8.09 -5.16
N ALA A 12 3.82 6.92 -4.51
CA ALA A 12 3.06 5.74 -4.97
C ALA A 12 1.54 5.89 -4.85
N GLY A 13 1.01 7.02 -4.35
CA GLY A 13 -0.44 7.25 -4.29
C GLY A 13 -1.16 6.62 -3.09
N LYS A 14 -0.46 6.30 -2.00
CA LYS A 14 -1.04 5.73 -0.76
C LYS A 14 -2.23 6.53 -0.24
N SER A 15 -2.03 7.82 0.07
CA SER A 15 -3.09 8.68 0.60
C SER A 15 -4.23 8.89 -0.40
N THR A 16 -3.94 8.89 -1.69
CA THR A 16 -4.96 8.93 -2.76
C THR A 16 -5.80 7.65 -2.78
N PHE A 17 -5.17 6.48 -2.61
CA PHE A 17 -5.87 5.21 -2.48
C PHE A 17 -6.73 5.17 -1.21
N CYS A 18 -6.21 5.63 -0.07
CA CYS A 18 -6.98 5.76 1.17
C CYS A 18 -8.20 6.68 0.99
N ALA A 19 -8.06 7.82 0.29
CA ALA A 19 -9.18 8.69 -0.04
C ALA A 19 -10.25 7.97 -0.88
N GLY A 20 -9.82 7.23 -1.91
CA GLY A 20 -10.75 6.43 -2.73
C GLY A 20 -11.49 5.35 -1.91
N LEU A 21 -10.84 4.72 -0.94
CA LEU A 21 -11.49 3.76 -0.03
C LEU A 21 -12.52 4.45 0.88
N VAL A 22 -12.17 5.63 1.43
CA VAL A 22 -13.08 6.46 2.24
C VAL A 22 -14.34 6.81 1.45
N ASP A 23 -14.19 7.22 0.19
CA ASP A 23 -15.31 7.55 -0.69
C ASP A 23 -16.23 6.33 -0.94
N ILE A 24 -15.64 5.18 -1.27
CA ILE A 24 -16.38 3.93 -1.50
C ILE A 24 -17.12 3.51 -0.23
N PHE A 25 -16.44 3.50 0.92
CA PHE A 25 -17.02 3.06 2.17
C PHE A 25 -18.18 3.95 2.62
N SER A 26 -18.06 5.25 2.38
CA SER A 26 -19.12 6.21 2.65
C SER A 26 -20.34 5.97 1.74
N GLN A 27 -20.13 5.66 0.46
CA GLN A 27 -21.21 5.37 -0.49
C GLN A 27 -21.96 4.07 -0.15
N ILE A 28 -21.24 3.02 0.26
CA ILE A 28 -21.85 1.72 0.60
C ILE A 28 -22.31 1.63 2.07
N ASN A 29 -22.20 2.73 2.84
CA ASN A 29 -22.50 2.79 4.28
C ASN A 29 -21.78 1.70 5.11
N ARG A 30 -20.56 1.33 4.72
CA ARG A 30 -19.73 0.38 5.49
C ARG A 30 -19.10 1.13 6.65
N PRO A 31 -19.25 0.72 7.93
CA PRO A 31 -18.62 1.42 9.04
C PRO A 31 -17.08 1.32 8.99
N TYR A 32 -16.40 2.46 9.11
CA TYR A 32 -14.94 2.54 9.07
C TYR A 32 -14.38 3.64 9.96
N PHE A 33 -13.06 3.61 10.14
CA PHE A 33 -12.26 4.71 10.67
C PHE A 33 -10.88 4.70 10.02
N THR A 34 -10.24 5.87 9.98
CA THR A 34 -8.96 6.09 9.33
C THR A 34 -7.91 6.53 10.34
N ILE A 35 -6.67 6.05 10.17
CA ILE A 35 -5.52 6.56 10.91
C ILE A 35 -4.44 6.98 9.91
N ASN A 36 -4.13 8.28 9.89
CA ASN A 36 -2.97 8.79 9.18
C ASN A 36 -1.73 8.62 10.08
N LEU A 37 -0.79 7.80 9.63
CA LEU A 37 0.50 7.58 10.30
C LEU A 37 1.64 8.33 9.60
N ASP A 38 1.40 9.06 8.52
CA ASP A 38 2.41 9.88 7.85
C ASP A 38 2.49 11.29 8.49
N PRO A 39 3.51 11.56 9.32
CA PRO A 39 3.60 12.84 10.03
C PRO A 39 4.09 13.97 9.10
N ALA A 40 4.57 13.66 7.90
CA ALA A 40 5.01 14.63 6.90
C ALA A 40 3.90 15.03 5.91
N ASN A 41 2.73 14.37 5.95
CA ASN A 41 1.65 14.63 5.01
C ASN A 41 0.71 15.74 5.52
N ASN A 42 0.82 16.95 4.97
CA ASN A 42 0.00 18.11 5.35
C ASN A 42 -1.26 18.29 4.50
N LEU A 43 -1.43 17.50 3.44
CA LEU A 43 -2.49 17.67 2.43
C LEU A 43 -3.21 16.35 2.18
N VAL A 44 -3.59 15.67 3.26
CA VAL A 44 -4.39 14.45 3.16
C VAL A 44 -5.74 14.81 2.52
N GLN A 45 -6.11 14.13 1.43
CA GLN A 45 -7.32 14.41 0.65
C GLN A 45 -8.60 13.82 1.29
N TYR A 46 -8.53 13.40 2.56
CA TYR A 46 -9.62 12.85 3.34
C TYR A 46 -9.47 13.28 4.80
N ASP A 47 -10.58 13.36 5.53
CA ASP A 47 -10.56 13.66 6.96
C ASP A 47 -10.16 12.40 7.75
N ALA A 48 -8.91 12.39 8.24
CA ALA A 48 -8.41 11.31 9.07
C ALA A 48 -9.16 11.28 10.42
N THR A 49 -9.64 10.12 10.86
CA THR A 49 -10.31 9.99 12.17
C THR A 49 -9.31 10.21 13.30
N TYR A 50 -8.09 9.71 13.12
CA TYR A 50 -6.96 9.94 14.00
C TYR A 50 -5.71 10.25 13.19
N ASP A 51 -4.87 11.14 13.70
CA ASP A 51 -3.63 11.55 13.03
C ASP A 51 -2.44 11.43 13.99
N ILE A 52 -1.32 10.88 13.53
CA ILE A 52 -0.06 10.82 14.28
C ILE A 52 0.41 12.21 14.76
N LYS A 53 -0.01 13.30 14.10
CA LYS A 53 0.25 14.67 14.55
C LYS A 53 -0.39 15.01 15.89
N GLU A 54 -1.37 14.24 16.37
CA GLU A 54 -1.83 14.29 17.77
C GLU A 54 -0.72 13.93 18.77
N LEU A 55 0.25 13.11 18.35
CA LEU A 55 1.43 12.72 19.14
C LEU A 55 2.66 13.56 18.81
N VAL A 56 2.96 13.73 17.52
CA VAL A 56 4.21 14.34 17.05
C VAL A 56 4.09 14.81 15.59
N ALA A 57 4.55 16.04 15.30
CA ALA A 57 4.62 16.59 13.94
C ALA A 57 6.06 16.77 13.49
N VAL A 58 6.35 16.53 12.20
CA VAL A 58 7.71 16.63 11.64
C VAL A 58 8.25 18.05 11.77
N GLU A 59 7.43 19.05 11.49
CA GLU A 59 7.79 20.47 11.54
C GLU A 59 8.22 20.87 12.96
N GLU A 60 7.46 20.45 13.97
CA GLU A 60 7.78 20.73 15.37
C GLU A 60 9.13 20.10 15.77
N VAL A 61 9.40 18.88 15.32
CA VAL A 61 10.66 18.18 15.61
C VAL A 61 11.85 18.87 14.93
N MET A 62 11.68 19.29 13.67
CA MET A 62 12.71 20.04 12.93
C MET A 62 13.04 21.35 13.66
N ASP A 63 12.03 22.11 14.05
CA ASP A 63 12.19 23.40 14.72
C ASP A 63 12.82 23.26 16.11
N ARG A 64 12.37 22.28 16.91
CA ARG A 64 12.82 22.11 18.30
C ARG A 64 14.19 21.46 18.43
N LEU A 65 14.50 20.49 17.56
CA LEU A 65 15.72 19.68 17.66
C LEU A 65 16.78 20.03 16.61
N GLY A 66 16.49 20.97 15.70
CA GLY A 66 17.40 21.35 14.61
C GLY A 66 17.68 20.19 13.64
N MET A 67 16.77 19.23 13.54
CA MET A 67 16.94 18.04 12.70
C MET A 67 16.55 18.35 11.25
N GLY A 68 17.23 17.68 10.31
CA GLY A 68 16.78 17.65 8.91
C GLY A 68 15.50 16.80 8.75
N PRO A 69 14.79 16.93 7.61
CA PRO A 69 13.49 16.29 7.39
C PRO A 69 13.47 14.77 7.63
N ASN A 70 14.48 14.05 7.14
CA ASN A 70 14.56 12.60 7.33
C ASN A 70 14.83 12.20 8.79
N GLY A 71 15.64 12.99 9.49
CA GLY A 71 15.93 12.76 10.91
C GLY A 71 14.69 13.01 11.78
N ALA A 72 13.96 14.08 11.49
CA ALA A 72 12.71 14.41 12.15
C ALA A 72 11.63 13.35 11.89
N LEU A 73 11.49 12.87 10.65
CA LEU A 73 10.54 11.81 10.31
C LEU A 73 10.85 10.49 11.04
N LYS A 74 12.13 10.09 11.11
CA LYS A 74 12.55 8.93 11.91
C LYS A 74 12.21 9.10 13.39
N TYR A 75 12.43 10.30 13.93
CA TYR A 75 12.08 10.63 15.32
C TYR A 75 10.56 10.53 15.56
N CYS A 76 9.73 10.97 14.62
CA CYS A 76 8.28 10.82 14.71
C CYS A 76 7.87 9.34 14.81
N ILE A 77 8.46 8.47 13.98
CA ILE A 77 8.19 7.03 14.02
C ILE A 77 8.67 6.40 15.32
N ASP A 78 9.88 6.73 15.78
CA ASP A 78 10.39 6.27 17.09
C ASP A 78 9.47 6.69 18.23
N THR A 79 8.89 7.89 18.15
CA THR A 79 7.91 8.39 19.12
C THR A 79 6.61 7.59 19.07
N LEU A 80 6.09 7.26 17.89
CA LEU A 80 4.95 6.36 17.74
C LEU A 80 5.24 4.98 18.36
N CYS A 81 6.40 4.39 18.08
CA CYS A 81 6.78 3.09 18.63
C CYS A 81 6.86 3.10 20.16
N ARG A 82 7.40 4.17 20.77
CA ARG A 82 7.43 4.33 22.24
C ARG A 82 6.05 4.53 22.85
N ASN A 83 5.09 5.02 22.05
CA ASN A 83 3.71 5.29 22.46
C ASN A 83 2.71 4.37 21.75
N GLN A 84 3.10 3.11 21.48
CA GLN A 84 2.25 2.14 20.76
C GLN A 84 0.86 1.97 21.38
N ASP A 85 0.72 2.15 22.69
CA ASP A 85 -0.57 2.12 23.39
C ASP A 85 -1.57 3.16 22.87
N TRP A 86 -1.09 4.31 22.37
CA TRP A 86 -1.95 5.30 21.72
C TRP A 86 -2.66 4.67 20.52
N LEU A 87 -1.90 4.02 19.63
CA LEU A 87 -2.44 3.38 18.43
C LEU A 87 -3.37 2.22 18.80
N LEU A 88 -2.94 1.37 19.72
CA LEU A 88 -3.72 0.23 20.18
C LEU A 88 -5.07 0.64 20.78
N ARG A 89 -5.12 1.72 21.56
CA ARG A 89 -6.37 2.25 22.12
C ARG A 89 -7.33 2.74 21.04
N LYS A 90 -6.86 3.55 20.08
CA LYS A 90 -7.71 4.02 18.96
C LYS A 90 -8.35 2.86 18.20
N ILE A 91 -7.57 1.80 17.98
CA ILE A 91 -8.02 0.58 17.33
C ILE A 91 -9.04 -0.18 18.20
N GLN A 92 -8.77 -0.35 19.50
CA GLN A 92 -9.68 -1.04 20.44
C GLN A 92 -11.03 -0.32 20.58
N ASP A 93 -11.02 1.01 20.63
CA ASP A 93 -12.22 1.86 20.73
C ASP A 93 -13.11 1.75 19.48
N ASN A 94 -12.55 1.27 18.36
CA ASN A 94 -13.24 1.13 17.07
C ASN A 94 -13.23 -0.32 16.53
N LYS A 95 -13.12 -1.32 17.42
CA LYS A 95 -12.99 -2.76 17.06
C LYS A 95 -14.07 -3.32 16.13
N ASP A 96 -15.25 -2.70 16.10
CA ASP A 96 -16.42 -3.11 15.32
C ASP A 96 -16.47 -2.44 13.92
N LYS A 97 -15.47 -1.63 13.58
CA LYS A 97 -15.35 -0.93 12.29
C LYS A 97 -14.16 -1.43 11.48
N TYR A 98 -14.18 -1.18 10.18
CA TYR A 98 -13.02 -1.43 9.31
C TYR A 98 -11.95 -0.36 9.50
N VAL A 99 -10.68 -0.75 9.64
CA VAL A 99 -9.57 0.20 9.78
C VAL A 99 -8.83 0.42 8.46
N ILE A 100 -8.58 1.68 8.12
CA ILE A 100 -7.70 2.08 7.01
C ILE A 100 -6.50 2.82 7.61
N LEU A 101 -5.31 2.25 7.45
CA LEU A 101 -4.06 2.83 7.95
C LEU A 101 -3.24 3.36 6.77
N ASP A 102 -3.00 4.67 6.74
CA ASP A 102 -2.15 5.32 5.74
C ASP A 102 -0.74 5.51 6.31
N CYS A 103 0.23 4.80 5.75
CA CYS A 103 1.59 4.79 6.29
C CYS A 103 2.51 5.79 5.56
N PRO A 104 3.54 6.33 6.24
CA PRO A 104 4.58 7.15 5.63
C PRO A 104 5.19 6.56 4.35
N GLY A 105 5.61 7.42 3.42
CA GLY A 105 6.18 6.95 2.16
C GLY A 105 7.56 6.30 2.23
N GLN A 106 8.34 6.57 3.27
CA GLN A 106 9.74 6.11 3.33
C GLN A 106 9.81 4.65 3.76
N LEU A 107 10.17 3.76 2.83
CA LEU A 107 10.20 2.32 3.06
C LEU A 107 11.21 1.89 4.14
N GLU A 108 12.29 2.65 4.30
CA GLU A 108 13.33 2.43 5.32
C GLU A 108 12.82 2.53 6.76
N LEU A 109 11.63 3.11 6.96
CA LEU A 109 10.99 3.23 8.27
C LEU A 109 10.29 1.94 8.71
N TYR A 110 10.11 0.98 7.80
CA TYR A 110 9.41 -0.27 8.11
C TYR A 110 10.39 -1.42 8.24
N LYS A 111 10.37 -2.04 9.42
CA LYS A 111 10.87 -3.41 9.59
C LYS A 111 9.67 -4.30 9.87
N CYS A 112 9.20 -5.00 8.84
CA CYS A 112 8.13 -5.98 8.99
C CYS A 112 8.75 -7.33 9.38
N GLU A 113 8.50 -7.79 10.60
CA GLU A 113 8.79 -9.16 11.02
C GLU A 113 7.45 -9.93 11.05
N GLY A 114 7.33 -10.99 10.23
CA GLY A 114 6.15 -11.88 10.19
C GLY A 114 5.52 -12.08 8.80
N GLU A 115 4.60 -13.04 8.74
CA GLU A 115 3.82 -13.41 7.55
C GLU A 115 2.46 -12.70 7.57
N LEU A 116 2.40 -11.48 7.02
CA LEU A 116 1.14 -10.80 6.69
C LEU A 116 0.73 -11.18 5.27
N TRP A 117 -0.57 -11.36 5.01
CA TRP A 117 -1.08 -11.43 3.64
C TRP A 117 -0.83 -10.10 2.93
N LYS A 118 -0.24 -10.16 1.73
CA LYS A 118 0.15 -9.00 0.95
C LYS A 118 -0.55 -9.03 -0.41
N ILE A 119 -1.03 -7.88 -0.83
CA ILE A 119 -1.54 -7.66 -2.18
C ILE A 119 -0.65 -6.59 -2.78
N ASN A 120 0.12 -6.95 -3.80
CA ASN A 120 0.95 -5.98 -4.51
C ASN A 120 0.08 -5.22 -5.50
N VAL A 121 0.14 -3.90 -5.47
CA VAL A 121 -0.72 -3.03 -6.28
C VAL A 121 0.13 -2.10 -7.12
N LEU A 122 -0.17 -2.03 -8.41
CA LEU A 122 0.41 -1.06 -9.34
C LEU A 122 -0.58 0.11 -9.46
N SER A 123 -0.38 1.16 -8.65
CA SER A 123 -1.38 2.20 -8.38
C SER A 123 -1.53 3.31 -9.42
N LYS A 124 -0.71 3.29 -10.48
CA LYS A 124 -0.65 4.33 -11.50
C LYS A 124 -0.64 3.75 -12.91
N VAL A 125 -1.49 2.75 -13.16
CA VAL A 125 -1.56 2.12 -14.48
C VAL A 125 -1.99 3.09 -15.58
N ASP A 126 -2.64 4.20 -15.21
CA ASP A 126 -2.98 5.31 -16.10
C ASP A 126 -1.77 6.03 -16.70
N LEU A 127 -0.59 5.87 -16.10
CA LEU A 127 0.66 6.46 -16.62
C LEU A 127 1.43 5.53 -17.56
N PHE A 128 0.94 4.31 -17.82
CA PHE A 128 1.61 3.40 -18.74
C PHE A 128 1.47 3.85 -20.19
N ASP A 129 2.59 3.90 -20.89
CA ASP A 129 2.64 4.08 -22.34
C ASP A 129 2.56 2.70 -23.01
N GLU A 130 1.59 2.54 -23.91
CA GLU A 130 1.42 1.32 -24.70
C GLU A 130 2.65 0.99 -25.56
N ASN A 131 3.52 1.97 -25.83
CA ASN A 131 4.76 1.82 -26.60
C ASN A 131 6.00 1.54 -25.73
N ALA A 132 5.86 1.47 -24.40
CA ALA A 132 6.98 1.19 -23.52
C ALA A 132 7.55 -0.22 -23.75
N SER A 133 8.87 -0.39 -23.54
CA SER A 133 9.54 -1.69 -23.69
C SER A 133 8.97 -2.80 -22.80
N PHE A 134 8.27 -2.41 -21.73
CA PHE A 134 7.46 -3.30 -20.88
C PHE A 134 6.03 -2.78 -20.90
N ASN A 135 5.11 -3.55 -21.48
CA ASN A 135 3.69 -3.24 -21.45
C ASN A 135 3.09 -3.60 -20.09
N LEU A 136 1.87 -3.15 -19.83
CA LEU A 136 1.19 -3.42 -18.56
C LEU A 136 1.00 -4.93 -18.30
N GLU A 137 0.78 -5.71 -19.37
CA GLU A 137 0.69 -7.18 -19.30
C GLU A 137 1.94 -7.81 -18.67
N TYR A 138 3.13 -7.28 -18.91
CA TYR A 138 4.36 -7.75 -18.27
C TYR A 138 4.32 -7.66 -16.73
N PHE A 139 3.59 -6.69 -16.16
CA PHE A 139 3.52 -6.50 -14.70
C PHE A 139 2.30 -7.19 -14.06
N ILE A 140 1.28 -7.52 -14.85
CA ILE A 140 0.05 -8.18 -14.40
C ILE A 140 0.12 -9.70 -14.59
N GLU A 141 0.70 -10.14 -15.72
CA GLU A 141 0.86 -11.54 -16.10
C GLU A 141 2.33 -11.95 -15.92
N LEU A 142 2.76 -12.24 -14.70
CA LEU A 142 4.04 -12.95 -14.50
C LEU A 142 3.77 -14.38 -14.08
N PRO A 143 3.89 -15.30 -15.05
CA PRO A 143 4.91 -16.33 -14.91
C PRO A 143 5.53 -16.67 -16.28
N ASP A 144 6.36 -15.78 -16.83
CA ASP A 144 7.45 -16.26 -17.68
C ASP A 144 8.77 -15.62 -17.26
N VAL A 145 9.23 -16.08 -16.10
CA VAL A 145 10.54 -15.70 -15.56
C VAL A 145 11.66 -16.09 -16.55
N ASN A 146 11.40 -17.01 -17.49
CA ASN A 146 12.33 -17.30 -18.58
C ASN A 146 12.47 -16.12 -19.54
N ARG A 147 11.40 -15.36 -19.81
CA ARG A 147 11.47 -14.13 -20.63
C ARG A 147 12.33 -13.05 -19.97
N LEU A 148 12.20 -12.85 -18.66
CA LEU A 148 13.08 -11.95 -17.93
C LEU A 148 14.53 -12.44 -17.95
N LEU A 149 14.74 -13.74 -17.79
CA LEU A 149 16.06 -14.36 -17.86
C LEU A 149 16.69 -14.19 -19.25
N GLU A 150 15.93 -14.39 -20.33
CA GLU A 150 16.36 -14.14 -21.72
C GLU A 150 16.76 -12.68 -21.91
N LEU A 151 15.92 -11.73 -21.49
CA LEU A 151 16.22 -10.30 -21.60
C LEU A 151 17.49 -9.91 -20.81
N LEU A 152 17.66 -10.44 -19.59
CA LEU A 152 18.86 -10.19 -18.78
C LEU A 152 20.13 -10.73 -19.44
N ASN A 153 20.01 -11.85 -20.14
CA ASN A 153 21.13 -12.49 -20.83
C ASN A 153 21.42 -11.88 -22.21
N ASP A 154 20.45 -11.17 -22.81
CA ASP A 154 20.62 -10.45 -24.07
C ASP A 154 21.28 -9.06 -23.88
N VAL A 155 21.36 -8.56 -22.64
CA VAL A 155 22.02 -7.28 -22.35
C VAL A 155 23.54 -7.45 -22.35
N PRO A 156 24.29 -6.70 -23.20
CA PRO A 156 25.74 -6.76 -23.24
C PRO A 156 26.40 -6.46 -21.88
N GLY A 157 27.25 -7.35 -21.42
CA GLY A 157 27.90 -7.33 -20.13
C GLY A 157 27.14 -8.02 -18.99
N LEU A 158 25.87 -8.41 -19.18
CA LEU A 158 25.09 -9.19 -18.21
C LEU A 158 25.02 -10.69 -18.55
N GLU A 159 25.29 -11.07 -19.80
CA GLU A 159 25.33 -12.47 -20.27
C GLU A 159 26.31 -13.33 -19.45
N ARG A 160 27.42 -12.74 -18.98
CA ARG A 160 28.41 -13.46 -18.16
C ARG A 160 27.90 -13.87 -16.78
N TYR A 161 26.74 -13.38 -16.34
CA TYR A 161 26.18 -13.63 -15.01
C TYR A 161 24.99 -14.59 -15.02
N HIS A 162 24.91 -15.50 -16.01
CA HIS A 162 23.80 -16.48 -16.13
C HIS A 162 23.38 -17.12 -14.81
N ALA A 163 24.33 -17.63 -14.01
CA ALA A 163 24.00 -18.28 -12.74
C ALA A 163 23.33 -17.34 -11.72
N LEU A 164 23.72 -16.06 -11.71
CA LEU A 164 23.09 -15.04 -10.86
C LEU A 164 21.72 -14.65 -11.41
N ASN A 165 21.60 -14.44 -12.72
CA ASN A 165 20.32 -14.10 -13.36
C ASN A 165 19.28 -15.19 -13.11
N THR A 166 19.67 -16.47 -13.23
CA THR A 166 18.82 -17.62 -12.88
C THR A 166 18.45 -17.64 -11.40
N ALA A 167 19.41 -17.44 -10.49
CA ALA A 167 19.11 -17.41 -9.05
C ALA A 167 18.13 -16.28 -8.66
N ILE A 168 18.25 -15.10 -9.28
CA ILE A 168 17.31 -13.98 -9.09
C ILE A 168 15.91 -14.38 -9.57
N CYS A 169 15.83 -14.94 -10.77
CA CYS A 169 14.60 -15.44 -11.37
C CYS A 169 13.91 -16.52 -10.52
N ASP A 170 14.68 -17.48 -10.01
CA ASP A 170 14.17 -18.55 -9.14
C ASP A 170 13.60 -17.99 -7.83
N VAL A 171 14.24 -16.98 -7.23
CA VAL A 171 13.71 -16.31 -6.04
C VAL A 171 12.40 -15.59 -6.37
N LEU A 172 12.32 -14.86 -7.48
CA LEU A 172 11.10 -14.15 -7.88
C LEU A 172 9.93 -15.11 -8.12
N SER A 173 10.22 -16.31 -8.65
CA SER A 173 9.24 -17.37 -8.88
C SER A 173 8.73 -18.01 -7.58
N ASN A 174 9.64 -18.23 -6.62
CA ASN A 174 9.33 -18.95 -5.38
C ASN A 174 8.55 -18.12 -4.35
N PHE A 175 8.59 -16.79 -4.42
CA PHE A 175 7.95 -15.93 -3.43
C PHE A 175 6.63 -15.29 -3.87
N ASP A 176 6.10 -15.64 -5.06
CA ASP A 176 4.92 -15.01 -5.67
C ASP A 176 4.97 -13.46 -5.58
N MET A 177 6.21 -12.94 -5.60
CA MET A 177 6.55 -11.60 -5.11
C MET A 177 6.19 -10.50 -6.11
N VAL A 178 5.65 -10.86 -7.27
CA VAL A 178 5.64 -10.01 -8.48
C VAL A 178 4.30 -10.01 -9.21
N ASN A 179 3.24 -10.57 -8.64
CA ASN A 179 1.90 -10.40 -9.23
C ASN A 179 1.28 -9.10 -8.70
N PHE A 180 1.23 -8.08 -9.56
CA PHE A 180 0.62 -6.80 -9.24
C PHE A 180 -0.83 -6.76 -9.71
N VAL A 181 -1.71 -6.31 -8.82
CA VAL A 181 -3.06 -5.92 -9.18
C VAL A 181 -2.99 -4.52 -9.80
N PRO A 182 -3.44 -4.33 -11.05
CA PRO A 182 -3.51 -3.00 -11.64
C PRO A 182 -4.53 -2.15 -10.90
N LEU A 183 -4.19 -0.89 -10.67
CA LEU A 183 -5.07 0.06 -10.03
C LEU A 183 -4.92 1.43 -10.69
N ASN A 184 -6.02 1.94 -11.22
CA ASN A 184 -6.26 3.37 -11.39
C ASN A 184 -7.30 3.81 -10.34
N VAL A 185 -6.90 4.68 -9.40
CA VAL A 185 -7.80 5.13 -8.31
C VAL A 185 -9.05 5.85 -8.82
N GLN A 186 -9.01 6.42 -10.03
CA GLN A 186 -10.17 7.05 -10.66
C GLN A 186 -11.20 6.04 -11.20
N ARG A 187 -10.81 4.76 -11.36
CA ARG A 187 -11.69 3.69 -11.83
C ARG A 187 -12.30 2.95 -10.63
N LYS A 188 -13.63 3.10 -10.45
CA LYS A 188 -14.39 2.41 -9.40
C LYS A 188 -14.20 0.88 -9.45
N GLU A 189 -14.14 0.30 -10.64
CA GLU A 189 -13.95 -1.15 -10.86
C GLU A 189 -12.62 -1.65 -10.28
N ASP A 190 -11.52 -0.93 -10.53
CA ASP A 190 -10.19 -1.27 -10.05
C ASP A 190 -10.13 -1.19 -8.53
N MET A 191 -10.69 -0.11 -7.95
CA MET A 191 -10.81 0.06 -6.51
C MET A 191 -11.61 -1.08 -5.86
N ALA A 192 -12.76 -1.43 -6.45
CA ALA A 192 -13.59 -2.53 -5.96
C ALA A 192 -12.87 -3.89 -6.07
N ASN A 193 -12.07 -4.11 -7.11
CA ASN A 193 -11.29 -5.32 -7.27
C ASN A 193 -10.20 -5.45 -6.19
N VAL A 194 -9.42 -4.40 -5.95
CA VAL A 194 -8.39 -4.37 -4.89
C VAL A 194 -9.04 -4.58 -3.52
N LEU A 195 -10.15 -3.90 -3.25
CA LEU A 195 -10.88 -4.05 -1.98
C LEU A 195 -11.41 -5.46 -1.79
N ARG A 196 -11.96 -6.10 -2.83
CA ARG A 196 -12.43 -7.48 -2.76
C ARG A 196 -11.30 -8.45 -2.45
N LEU A 197 -10.13 -8.27 -3.06
CA LEU A 197 -8.95 -9.08 -2.76
C LEU A 197 -8.52 -8.89 -1.31
N ALA A 198 -8.50 -7.64 -0.82
CA ALA A 198 -8.19 -7.33 0.58
C ALA A 198 -9.19 -7.98 1.55
N ASP A 199 -10.49 -7.87 1.25
CA ASP A 199 -11.57 -8.48 2.05
C ASP A 199 -11.56 -10.01 2.00
N SER A 200 -11.11 -10.61 0.90
CA SER A 200 -10.94 -12.05 0.80
C SER A 200 -9.74 -12.52 1.63
N ALA A 201 -8.61 -11.81 1.53
CA ALA A 201 -7.38 -12.12 2.25
C ALA A 201 -7.54 -11.96 3.77
N ASN A 202 -8.26 -10.93 4.22
CA ASN A 202 -8.50 -10.71 5.64
C ASN A 202 -9.69 -11.52 6.19
N GLY A 203 -10.44 -12.21 5.33
CA GLY A 203 -11.60 -13.05 5.71
C GLY A 203 -12.90 -12.29 5.96
N TRP A 204 -13.00 -11.01 5.58
CA TRP A 204 -14.23 -10.22 5.62
C TRP A 204 -15.30 -10.76 4.67
N ALA A 205 -14.90 -11.21 3.48
CA ALA A 205 -15.81 -11.70 2.43
C ALA A 205 -16.60 -12.96 2.82
N PHE A 206 -16.26 -13.61 3.94
CA PHE A 206 -16.98 -14.78 4.46
C PHE A 206 -18.11 -14.41 5.44
N HIS A 207 -18.32 -13.12 5.72
CA HIS A 207 -19.54 -12.62 6.33
C HIS A 207 -20.58 -12.38 5.25
N ASP A 208 -21.87 -12.60 5.53
CA ASP A 208 -23.01 -12.44 4.59
C ASP A 208 -23.15 -11.00 4.05
N VAL A 209 -22.25 -10.58 3.16
CA VAL A 209 -22.21 -9.24 2.55
C VAL A 209 -22.42 -9.39 1.04
N SER A 210 -23.33 -8.58 0.50
CA SER A 210 -23.64 -8.48 -0.94
C SER A 210 -22.37 -8.20 -1.76
N ASP A 211 -22.27 -8.72 -3.01
CA ASP A 211 -21.10 -8.48 -3.86
C ASP A 211 -20.85 -6.97 -4.02
N ILE A 212 -19.69 -6.52 -3.54
CA ILE A 212 -19.33 -5.11 -3.50
C ILE A 212 -19.28 -4.48 -4.90
N ARG A 213 -19.05 -5.27 -5.96
CA ARG A 213 -19.08 -4.78 -7.34
C ARG A 213 -20.48 -4.37 -7.75
N GLU A 214 -21.51 -5.11 -7.35
CA GLU A 214 -22.89 -4.73 -7.64
C GLU A 214 -23.30 -3.46 -6.88
N LEU A 215 -22.75 -3.22 -5.70
CA LEU A 215 -23.03 -2.03 -4.90
C LEU A 215 -22.32 -0.78 -5.44
N VAL A 216 -21.10 -0.93 -5.97
CA VAL A 216 -20.25 0.17 -6.44
C VAL A 216 -20.51 0.54 -7.90
N VAL A 217 -20.88 -0.43 -8.75
CA VAL A 217 -21.09 -0.22 -10.21
C VAL A 217 -22.51 0.23 -10.54
N ASN A 218 -23.51 -0.12 -9.71
CA ASN A 218 -24.92 0.24 -9.96
C ASN A 218 -25.34 1.61 -9.37
N GLN A 219 -24.39 2.47 -8.99
CA GLN A 219 -24.60 3.85 -8.52
C GLN A 219 -23.74 4.86 -9.29
#